data_AF-A0A098GIJ0-F1
#
_entry.id   AF-A0A098GIJ0-F1
#
_cell.length_a   1.000
_cell.length_b   1.000
_cell.length_c   1.000
_cell.angle_alpha   90.00
_cell.angle_beta   90.00
_cell.angle_gamma   90.00
#
_symmetry.space_group_name_H-M   'P 1'
#
loop_
_entity.id
_entity.type
_entity.pdbx_description
1 polymer ?
#
loop_
_entity_poly.entity_id
_entity_poly.type
_entity_poly.pdbx_seq_one_letter_code
_entity_poly.pdbx_strand_id
1 'polypeptide(L)'
;MKKAPKYTESFNAWRSNKAAIESAQLKTAIEISDYIERASFDNIKADLQDNHSPRFEEFNHYEKRSMGTLAFARLAVFEYLESSSSTEEERQVIIKIIQSIESLYENPYNNTKENVERLVKEFGRWINEFADKNPNKREVKEACKAIYAVLKIIDITMTSIPSWIKFAARTAGINIDELQEKIRELINTTEEKNKILERQTQLLSLQDSSSPKSLLDSLYAIDLQIINDSSISMLERIETVRERTERIPDDLWSLKAAIDSEQMLLKQKENAELLLQALKQNNQKVTGRLYILEFINKNRKKFDDVITATDNTEDKRDLLKKKEELAQPSLYRKAVSSMQYSTSLLTSIPASVFRYATPKFAQKISSYLPDTIDSETKIKLEIVINTHLEKISDELKTVRERIKDESEKVTCGDKTVEQVIQNCELEELINAAQVLSTSKSDTIQTLVQYKELCRIVENGKRVLMLAANYEGELEALIKKHDGFMVKLSNFLAQFFSVCKSETAKTLDRAGELKENIQNFKLEYGPTIQEAQQKIESSTHIPERIKAAVIEQLNIAVEVKPTSKITDKLEYLSAKKHYELVEKGFFCLKKVAISSAKPSQKQTADILALQVAPAV
;
A
#
# COMPACT_ATOMS: atom_id res chain seq x y z
N MET A 1 -27.55 -11.71 8.16
CA MET A 1 -28.67 -12.40 8.84
C MET A 1 -28.96 -11.56 10.06
N LYS A 2 -30.19 -11.05 10.31
CA LYS A 2 -30.42 -10.12 11.43
C LYS A 2 -30.01 -10.80 12.74
N LYS A 3 -29.09 -10.22 13.53
CA LYS A 3 -28.61 -10.80 14.80
C LYS A 3 -29.66 -10.79 15.93
N ALA A 4 -30.67 -9.92 15.83
CA ALA A 4 -31.68 -9.73 16.86
C ALA A 4 -32.44 -11.00 17.31
N PRO A 5 -32.93 -11.89 16.42
CA PRO A 5 -33.57 -13.15 16.83
C PRO A 5 -32.61 -14.08 17.56
N LYS A 6 -31.37 -14.24 17.07
CA LYS A 6 -30.34 -15.06 17.72
C LYS A 6 -30.03 -14.53 19.13
N TYR A 7 -29.82 -13.22 19.27
CA TYR A 7 -29.52 -12.60 20.56
C TYR A 7 -30.69 -12.72 21.54
N THR A 8 -31.92 -12.63 21.05
CA THR A 8 -33.12 -12.84 21.85
C THR A 8 -33.19 -14.28 22.38
N GLU A 9 -32.95 -15.27 21.52
CA GLU A 9 -32.93 -16.68 21.91
C GLU A 9 -31.81 -16.98 22.92
N SER A 10 -30.58 -16.58 22.63
CA SER A 10 -29.43 -16.79 23.52
C SER A 10 -29.59 -16.06 24.87
N PHE A 11 -30.22 -14.88 24.90
CA PHE A 11 -30.50 -14.14 26.13
C PHE A 11 -31.60 -14.81 26.94
N ASN A 12 -32.68 -15.27 26.30
CA ASN A 12 -33.76 -16.00 26.97
C ASN A 12 -33.26 -17.32 27.55
N ALA A 13 -32.41 -18.05 26.83
CA ALA A 13 -31.78 -19.27 27.33
C ALA A 13 -30.90 -19.00 28.56
N TRP A 14 -30.10 -17.94 28.53
CA TRP A 14 -29.24 -17.57 29.65
C TRP A 14 -30.00 -17.04 30.86
N ARG A 15 -30.90 -16.07 30.67
CA ARG A 15 -31.60 -15.37 31.76
C ARG A 15 -32.85 -16.11 32.24
N SER A 16 -33.37 -17.05 31.46
CA SER A 16 -34.51 -17.88 31.81
C SER A 16 -35.69 -17.04 32.31
N ASN A 17 -36.17 -17.26 33.54
CA ASN A 17 -37.29 -16.52 34.13
C ASN A 17 -37.03 -15.02 34.35
N LYS A 18 -35.78 -14.56 34.36
CA LYS A 18 -35.43 -13.14 34.51
C LYS A 18 -35.48 -12.38 33.19
N ALA A 19 -35.49 -13.07 32.05
CA ALA A 19 -35.38 -12.46 30.72
C ALA A 19 -36.50 -11.43 30.44
N ALA A 20 -37.73 -11.74 30.86
CA ALA A 20 -38.88 -10.86 30.67
C ALA A 20 -38.72 -9.51 31.41
N ILE A 21 -38.19 -9.57 32.64
CA ILE A 21 -37.98 -8.39 33.50
C ILE A 21 -36.77 -7.57 33.00
N GLU A 22 -35.80 -8.24 32.37
CA GLU A 22 -34.58 -7.65 31.82
C GLU A 22 -34.69 -7.28 30.32
N SER A 23 -35.91 -7.13 29.81
CA SER A 23 -36.14 -6.86 28.38
C SER A 23 -35.51 -5.55 27.90
N ALA A 24 -35.39 -4.54 28.76
CA ALA A 24 -34.72 -3.27 28.43
C ALA A 24 -33.21 -3.47 28.18
N GLN A 25 -32.54 -4.31 28.98
CA GLN A 25 -31.14 -4.67 28.83
C GLN A 25 -30.91 -5.38 27.49
N LEU A 26 -31.80 -6.31 27.13
CA LEU A 26 -31.74 -7.01 25.85
C LEU A 26 -31.94 -6.05 24.67
N LYS A 27 -32.91 -5.13 24.75
CA LYS A 27 -33.13 -4.13 23.69
C LYS A 27 -31.90 -3.25 23.47
N THR A 28 -31.27 -2.75 24.55
CA THR A 28 -30.00 -2.04 24.46
C THR A 28 -28.89 -2.89 23.85
N ALA A 29 -28.79 -4.18 24.22
CA ALA A 29 -27.79 -5.07 23.65
C ALA A 29 -27.96 -5.29 22.14
N ILE A 30 -29.21 -5.41 21.68
CA ILE A 30 -29.54 -5.51 20.25
C ILE A 30 -29.18 -4.21 19.53
N GLU A 31 -29.49 -3.06 20.11
CA GLU A 31 -29.17 -1.74 19.54
C GLU A 31 -27.66 -1.53 19.36
N ILE A 32 -26.85 -1.94 20.35
CA ILE A 32 -25.39 -1.93 20.25
C ILE A 32 -24.91 -2.89 19.14
N SER A 33 -25.48 -4.10 19.07
CA SER A 33 -25.13 -5.10 18.05
C SER A 33 -25.44 -4.62 16.63
N ASP A 34 -26.65 -4.10 16.42
CA ASP A 34 -27.12 -3.58 15.13
C ASP A 34 -26.26 -2.40 14.65
N TYR A 35 -25.73 -1.59 15.57
CA TYR A 35 -24.79 -0.52 15.23
C TYR A 35 -23.42 -1.11 14.82
N ILE A 36 -22.83 -1.99 15.62
CA ILE A 36 -21.49 -2.54 15.38
C ILE A 36 -21.43 -3.37 14.10
N GLU A 37 -22.50 -4.08 13.75
CA GLU A 37 -22.60 -4.86 12.51
C GLU A 37 -22.53 -3.94 11.27
N ARG A 38 -23.10 -2.73 11.34
CA ARG A 38 -23.16 -1.79 10.21
C ARG A 38 -21.99 -0.81 10.17
N ALA A 39 -21.40 -0.51 11.32
CA ALA A 39 -20.32 0.47 11.44
C ALA A 39 -18.96 -0.13 11.08
N SER A 40 -18.15 0.67 10.36
CA SER A 40 -16.71 0.40 10.25
C SER A 40 -16.03 0.60 11.60
N PHE A 41 -14.83 0.04 11.78
CA PHE A 41 -14.08 0.22 13.03
C PHE A 41 -13.78 1.70 13.31
N ASP A 42 -13.43 2.48 12.27
CA ASP A 42 -13.18 3.91 12.40
C ASP A 42 -14.44 4.69 12.80
N ASN A 43 -15.62 4.31 12.29
CA ASN A 43 -16.88 4.91 12.70
C ASN A 43 -17.17 4.61 14.17
N ILE A 44 -16.93 3.39 14.65
CA ILE A 44 -17.08 3.05 16.08
C ILE A 44 -16.16 3.94 16.94
N LYS A 45 -14.92 4.17 16.51
CA LYS A 45 -13.97 5.04 17.20
C LYS A 45 -14.42 6.51 17.21
N ALA A 46 -14.93 7.01 16.09
CA ALA A 46 -15.42 8.38 15.97
C ALA A 46 -16.72 8.63 16.75
N ASP A 47 -17.65 7.68 16.74
CA ASP A 47 -18.96 7.78 17.40
C ASP A 47 -18.89 7.55 18.92
N LEU A 48 -17.79 6.99 19.45
CA LEU A 48 -17.59 6.70 20.87
C LEU A 48 -16.35 7.41 21.43
N GLN A 49 -16.26 8.73 21.27
CA GLN A 49 -15.13 9.50 21.78
C GLN A 49 -15.24 9.80 23.28
N ASP A 50 -16.42 10.24 23.72
CA ASP A 50 -16.66 10.73 25.08
C ASP A 50 -18.13 10.54 25.51
N ASN A 51 -18.48 11.09 26.68
CA ASN A 51 -19.81 11.00 27.26
C ASN A 51 -20.85 11.91 26.58
N HIS A 52 -20.44 12.80 25.67
CA HIS A 52 -21.28 13.69 24.88
C HIS A 52 -21.51 13.18 23.45
N SER A 53 -20.92 12.02 23.12
CA SER A 53 -21.04 11.44 21.80
C SER A 53 -22.48 10.99 21.54
N PRO A 54 -23.14 11.40 20.42
CA PRO A 54 -24.56 11.11 20.18
C PRO A 54 -24.90 9.62 20.26
N ARG A 55 -24.00 8.77 19.75
CA ARG A 55 -24.19 7.31 19.80
C ARG A 55 -24.16 6.75 21.22
N PHE A 56 -23.30 7.31 22.07
CA PHE A 56 -23.21 6.91 23.47
C PHE A 56 -24.50 7.29 24.23
N GLU A 57 -25.12 8.43 23.90
CA GLU A 57 -26.44 8.82 24.42
C GLU A 57 -27.56 7.94 23.90
N GLU A 58 -27.55 7.59 22.61
CA GLU A 58 -28.53 6.71 21.98
C GLU A 58 -28.56 5.33 22.64
N PHE A 59 -27.41 4.75 22.98
CA PHE A 59 -27.34 3.50 23.76
C PHE A 59 -27.96 3.57 25.15
N ASN A 60 -28.31 4.77 25.63
CA ASN A 60 -29.05 4.97 26.86
C ASN A 60 -30.55 5.19 26.65
N HIS A 61 -31.09 4.95 25.46
CA HIS A 61 -32.52 5.12 25.13
C HIS A 61 -33.45 4.37 26.11
N TYR A 62 -33.06 3.16 26.54
CA TYR A 62 -33.80 2.36 27.51
C TYR A 62 -33.32 2.51 28.97
N GLU A 63 -32.47 3.50 29.26
CA GLU A 63 -31.88 3.78 30.59
C GLU A 63 -31.10 2.62 31.23
N LYS A 64 -30.76 1.60 30.43
CA LYS A 64 -30.06 0.39 30.89
C LYS A 64 -28.70 0.20 30.22
N ARG A 65 -28.08 1.27 29.71
CA ARG A 65 -26.80 1.24 28.98
C ARG A 65 -25.75 0.31 29.60
N SER A 66 -25.39 0.50 30.87
CA SER A 66 -24.34 -0.31 31.52
C SER A 66 -24.64 -1.82 31.54
N MET A 67 -25.88 -2.20 31.89
CA MET A 67 -26.28 -3.60 31.94
C MET A 67 -26.51 -4.17 30.54
N GLY A 68 -27.05 -3.36 29.62
CA GLY A 68 -27.18 -3.70 28.20
C GLY A 68 -25.84 -3.92 27.51
N THR A 69 -24.80 -3.15 27.86
CA THR A 69 -23.43 -3.35 27.38
C THR A 69 -22.84 -4.66 27.88
N LEU A 70 -23.05 -5.02 29.15
CA LEU A 70 -22.62 -6.33 29.68
C LEU A 70 -23.38 -7.49 29.02
N ALA A 71 -24.69 -7.33 28.78
CA ALA A 71 -25.49 -8.30 28.04
C ALA A 71 -24.98 -8.45 26.60
N PHE A 72 -24.70 -7.35 25.90
CA PHE A 72 -24.08 -7.36 24.57
C PHE A 72 -22.73 -8.05 24.58
N ALA A 73 -21.84 -7.72 25.53
CA ALA A 73 -20.53 -8.32 25.66
C ALA A 73 -20.63 -9.85 25.80
N ARG A 74 -21.52 -10.33 26.67
CA ARG A 74 -21.77 -11.77 26.84
C ARG A 74 -22.24 -12.40 25.54
N LEU A 75 -23.24 -11.81 24.89
CA LEU A 75 -23.84 -12.35 23.66
C LEU A 75 -22.84 -12.39 22.50
N ALA A 76 -22.03 -11.35 22.33
CA ALA A 76 -21.02 -11.28 21.28
C ALA A 76 -19.89 -12.28 21.50
N VAL A 77 -19.41 -12.43 22.74
CA VAL A 77 -18.36 -13.41 23.08
C VAL A 77 -18.90 -14.85 22.96
N PHE A 78 -20.16 -15.08 23.35
CA PHE A 78 -20.81 -16.38 23.17
C PHE A 78 -21.05 -16.71 21.70
N GLU A 79 -21.43 -15.73 20.87
CA GLU A 79 -21.54 -15.90 19.42
C GLU A 79 -20.19 -16.32 18.80
N TYR A 80 -19.09 -15.67 19.21
CA TYR A 80 -17.74 -16.07 18.79
C TYR A 80 -17.39 -17.50 19.23
N LEU A 81 -17.76 -17.90 20.46
CA LEU A 81 -17.56 -19.26 20.96
C LEU A 81 -18.29 -20.32 20.12
N GLU A 82 -19.48 -20.00 19.62
CA GLU A 82 -20.28 -20.90 18.78
C GLU A 82 -19.80 -20.99 17.33
N SER A 83 -19.27 -19.88 16.80
CA SER A 83 -18.90 -19.79 15.38
C SER A 83 -17.46 -20.26 15.11
N SER A 84 -16.58 -20.12 16.10
CA SER A 84 -15.15 -20.33 15.93
C SER A 84 -14.74 -21.81 15.88
N SER A 85 -13.86 -22.15 14.94
CA SER A 85 -13.06 -23.38 14.96
C SER A 85 -11.85 -23.22 15.89
N SER A 86 -12.13 -22.96 17.17
CA SER A 86 -11.15 -22.68 18.22
C SER A 86 -10.50 -23.95 18.80
N THR A 87 -9.25 -23.82 19.28
CA THR A 87 -8.62 -24.88 20.07
C THR A 87 -9.28 -24.99 21.45
N GLU A 88 -9.10 -26.12 22.14
CA GLU A 88 -9.65 -26.30 23.49
C GLU A 88 -9.09 -25.25 24.46
N GLU A 89 -7.82 -24.86 24.33
CA GLU A 89 -7.22 -23.82 25.16
C GLU A 89 -7.86 -22.44 24.94
N GLU A 90 -8.15 -22.08 23.68
CA GLU A 90 -8.83 -20.83 23.36
C GLU A 90 -10.26 -20.85 23.93
N ARG A 91 -10.97 -21.97 23.76
CA ARG A 91 -12.31 -22.19 24.29
C ARG A 91 -12.36 -21.96 25.81
N GLN A 92 -11.38 -22.45 26.56
CA GLN A 92 -11.30 -22.25 28.00
C GLN A 92 -11.08 -20.77 28.38
N VAL A 93 -10.30 -20.01 27.61
CA VAL A 93 -10.12 -18.56 27.84
C VAL A 93 -11.43 -17.82 27.59
N ILE A 94 -12.14 -18.13 26.50
CA ILE A 94 -13.43 -17.52 26.16
C ILE A 94 -14.48 -17.83 27.23
N ILE A 95 -14.54 -19.07 27.73
CA ILE A 95 -15.45 -19.45 28.82
C ILE A 95 -15.18 -18.62 30.09
N LYS A 96 -13.91 -18.39 30.44
CA LYS A 96 -13.55 -17.54 31.60
C LYS A 96 -13.97 -16.09 31.40
N ILE A 97 -13.86 -15.56 30.18
CA ILE A 97 -14.36 -14.23 29.83
C ILE A 97 -15.87 -14.17 30.06
N ILE A 98 -16.63 -15.14 29.52
CA ILE A 98 -18.09 -15.22 29.70
C ILE A 98 -18.44 -15.27 31.19
N GLN A 99 -17.81 -16.15 31.97
CA GLN A 99 -18.05 -16.27 33.42
C GLN A 99 -17.80 -14.96 34.17
N SER A 100 -16.75 -14.22 33.81
CA SER A 100 -16.48 -12.90 34.40
C SER A 100 -17.57 -11.89 34.06
N ILE A 101 -18.04 -11.86 32.80
CA ILE A 101 -19.15 -10.98 32.38
C ILE A 101 -20.44 -11.35 33.11
N GLU A 102 -20.77 -12.63 33.18
CA GLU A 102 -21.97 -13.13 33.88
C GLU A 102 -21.93 -12.77 35.36
N SER A 103 -20.77 -12.93 36.01
CA SER A 103 -20.59 -12.53 37.42
C SER A 103 -20.81 -11.03 37.63
N LEU A 104 -20.29 -10.19 36.71
CA LEU A 104 -20.49 -8.73 36.74
C LEU A 104 -21.95 -8.33 36.47
N TYR A 105 -22.64 -9.09 35.63
CA TYR A 105 -24.04 -8.85 35.29
C TYR A 105 -24.99 -9.26 36.43
N GLU A 106 -24.74 -10.39 37.08
CA GLU A 106 -25.63 -10.91 38.12
C GLU A 106 -25.42 -10.26 39.49
N ASN A 107 -24.17 -9.99 39.85
CA ASN A 107 -23.79 -9.42 41.13
C ASN A 107 -22.73 -8.32 40.96
N PRO A 108 -23.13 -7.15 40.42
CA PRO A 108 -22.19 -6.07 40.10
C PRO A 108 -21.44 -5.49 41.32
N TYR A 109 -21.90 -5.78 42.54
CA TYR A 109 -21.30 -5.31 43.79
C TYR A 109 -20.45 -6.36 44.53
N ASN A 110 -20.45 -7.62 44.08
CA ASN A 110 -19.72 -8.70 44.75
C ASN A 110 -18.49 -9.10 43.93
N ASN A 111 -17.31 -9.13 44.58
CA ASN A 111 -16.02 -9.45 43.95
C ASN A 111 -15.76 -8.69 42.64
N THR A 112 -16.31 -7.48 42.50
CA THR A 112 -16.28 -6.67 41.27
C THR A 112 -14.86 -6.43 40.80
N LYS A 113 -13.94 -6.12 41.73
CA LYS A 113 -12.52 -5.92 41.42
C LYS A 113 -11.91 -7.17 40.77
N GLU A 114 -12.06 -8.31 41.41
CA GLU A 114 -11.49 -9.58 40.93
C GLU A 114 -12.09 -9.99 39.59
N ASN A 115 -13.40 -9.79 39.41
CA ASN A 115 -14.09 -10.12 38.18
C ASN A 115 -13.66 -9.21 37.02
N VAL A 116 -13.49 -7.90 37.23
CA VAL A 116 -13.00 -7.01 36.18
C VAL A 116 -11.51 -7.26 35.90
N GLU A 117 -10.67 -7.46 36.92
CA GLU A 117 -9.25 -7.79 36.71
C GLU A 117 -9.08 -9.11 35.95
N ARG A 118 -9.89 -10.12 36.28
CA ARG A 118 -9.95 -11.37 35.52
C ARG A 118 -10.42 -11.14 34.09
N LEU A 119 -11.47 -10.35 33.89
CA LEU A 119 -11.99 -10.03 32.57
C LEU A 119 -10.93 -9.38 31.68
N VAL A 120 -10.26 -8.34 32.18
CA VAL A 120 -9.19 -7.63 31.46
C VAL A 120 -8.03 -8.57 31.16
N LYS A 121 -7.62 -9.39 32.14
CA LYS A 121 -6.53 -10.36 31.97
C LYS A 121 -6.85 -11.39 30.89
N GLU A 122 -8.02 -12.03 30.96
CA GLU A 122 -8.37 -13.10 30.02
C GLU A 122 -8.69 -12.54 28.62
N PHE A 123 -9.25 -11.34 28.49
CA PHE A 123 -9.35 -10.67 27.19
C PHE A 123 -7.97 -10.35 26.60
N GLY A 124 -7.06 -9.77 27.39
CA GLY A 124 -5.70 -9.50 26.95
C GLY A 124 -4.99 -10.77 26.51
N ARG A 125 -5.19 -11.86 27.26
CA ARG A 125 -4.69 -13.19 26.91
C ARG A 125 -5.27 -13.69 25.59
N TRP A 126 -6.59 -13.60 25.40
CA TRP A 126 -7.24 -14.00 24.14
C TRP A 126 -6.69 -13.24 22.94
N ILE A 127 -6.61 -11.91 23.03
CA ILE A 127 -6.08 -11.04 21.96
C ILE A 127 -4.63 -11.38 21.62
N ASN A 128 -3.78 -11.62 22.62
CA ASN A 128 -2.35 -11.79 22.41
C ASN A 128 -1.96 -13.23 22.03
N GLU A 129 -2.63 -14.24 22.58
CA GLU A 129 -2.22 -15.64 22.41
C GLU A 129 -2.99 -16.37 21.30
N PHE A 130 -4.21 -15.92 20.96
CA PHE A 130 -5.15 -16.72 20.14
C PHE A 130 -5.69 -16.00 18.90
N ALA A 131 -5.93 -14.68 18.94
CA ALA A 131 -6.51 -13.95 17.81
C ALA A 131 -5.76 -14.16 16.48
N ASP A 132 -4.42 -14.21 16.51
CA ASP A 132 -3.59 -14.43 15.32
C ASP A 132 -3.54 -15.89 14.85
N LYS A 133 -3.85 -16.85 15.74
CA LYS A 133 -3.77 -18.29 15.43
C LYS A 133 -5.07 -18.86 14.89
N ASN A 134 -6.19 -18.22 15.19
CA ASN A 134 -7.49 -18.69 14.74
C ASN A 134 -7.60 -18.56 13.20
N PRO A 135 -7.99 -19.63 12.47
CA PRO A 135 -8.05 -19.61 11.02
C PRO A 135 -9.20 -18.73 10.48
N ASN A 136 -10.26 -18.52 11.26
CA ASN A 136 -11.41 -17.71 10.84
C ASN A 136 -11.20 -16.22 11.16
N LYS A 137 -10.34 -15.57 10.38
CA LYS A 137 -9.96 -14.15 10.58
C LYS A 137 -11.15 -13.19 10.61
N ARG A 138 -12.19 -13.47 9.82
CA ARG A 138 -13.39 -12.65 9.78
C ARG A 138 -14.13 -12.66 11.11
N GLU A 139 -14.27 -13.81 11.75
CA GLU A 139 -14.94 -13.91 13.05
C GLU A 139 -14.13 -13.31 14.18
N VAL A 140 -12.80 -13.52 14.19
CA VAL A 140 -11.91 -12.87 15.17
C VAL A 140 -12.02 -11.35 15.07
N LYS A 141 -12.03 -10.81 13.84
CA LYS A 141 -12.18 -9.38 13.58
C LYS A 141 -13.50 -8.84 14.12
N GLU A 142 -14.62 -9.51 13.85
CA GLU A 142 -15.92 -9.09 14.39
C GLU A 142 -15.98 -9.19 15.93
N ALA A 143 -15.34 -10.19 16.53
CA ALA A 143 -15.20 -10.28 17.99
C ALA A 143 -14.35 -9.13 18.54
N CYS A 144 -13.23 -8.78 17.90
CA CYS A 144 -12.41 -7.63 18.27
C CYS A 144 -13.19 -6.30 18.17
N LYS A 145 -13.99 -6.10 17.10
CA LYS A 145 -14.87 -4.93 16.96
C LYS A 145 -15.87 -4.84 18.13
N ALA A 146 -16.51 -5.95 18.47
CA ALA A 146 -17.48 -6.00 19.57
C ALA A 146 -16.82 -5.70 20.92
N ILE A 147 -15.67 -6.32 21.21
CA ILE A 147 -14.90 -6.11 22.44
C ILE A 147 -14.44 -4.66 22.53
N TYR A 148 -13.93 -4.09 21.44
CA TYR A 148 -13.52 -2.69 21.40
C TYR A 148 -14.66 -1.75 21.79
N ALA A 149 -15.86 -1.93 21.20
CA ALA A 149 -17.01 -1.10 21.52
C ALA A 149 -17.42 -1.22 23.00
N VAL A 150 -17.40 -2.43 23.57
CA VAL A 150 -17.66 -2.67 24.99
C VAL A 150 -16.64 -1.94 25.86
N LEU A 151 -15.35 -2.10 25.58
CA LEU A 151 -14.29 -1.44 26.35
C LEU A 151 -14.38 0.08 26.27
N LYS A 152 -14.72 0.63 25.09
CA LYS A 152 -14.94 2.07 24.91
C LYS A 152 -16.13 2.58 25.71
N ILE A 153 -17.27 1.88 25.69
CA ILE A 153 -18.44 2.25 26.50
C ILE A 153 -18.07 2.22 28.01
N ILE A 154 -17.28 1.22 28.44
CA ILE A 154 -16.80 1.13 29.83
C ILE A 154 -15.87 2.30 30.16
N ASP A 155 -14.87 2.63 29.32
CA ASP A 155 -13.94 3.74 29.56
C ASP A 155 -14.66 5.10 29.63
N ILE A 156 -15.61 5.35 28.73
CA ILE A 156 -16.45 6.56 28.77
C ILE A 156 -17.24 6.60 30.09
N THR A 157 -17.86 5.48 30.47
CA THR A 157 -18.62 5.37 31.72
C THR A 157 -17.73 5.64 32.93
N MET A 158 -16.53 5.05 32.98
CA MET A 158 -15.56 5.24 34.07
C MET A 158 -15.01 6.67 34.14
N THR A 159 -14.84 7.34 33.00
CA THR A 159 -14.43 8.74 32.92
C THR A 159 -15.51 9.66 33.50
N SER A 160 -16.79 9.31 33.27
CA SER A 160 -17.93 10.09 33.76
C SER A 160 -18.21 9.93 35.26
N ILE A 161 -17.54 8.98 35.95
CA ILE A 161 -17.75 8.75 37.38
C ILE A 161 -17.27 9.98 38.19
N PRO A 162 -18.14 10.60 39.01
CA PRO A 162 -17.76 11.71 39.88
C PRO A 162 -16.60 11.36 40.83
N SER A 163 -15.70 12.32 41.08
CA SER A 163 -14.50 12.10 41.89
C SER A 163 -14.78 11.58 43.31
N TRP A 164 -15.93 11.94 43.90
CA TRP A 164 -16.31 11.46 45.22
C TRP A 164 -16.68 9.96 45.22
N ILE A 165 -17.26 9.44 44.13
CA ILE A 165 -17.51 8.00 43.95
C ILE A 165 -16.19 7.27 43.75
N LYS A 166 -15.26 7.83 42.95
CA LYS A 166 -13.90 7.29 42.81
C LYS A 166 -13.17 7.21 44.15
N PHE A 167 -13.33 8.23 45.00
CA PHE A 167 -12.77 8.24 46.36
C PHE A 167 -13.41 7.16 47.24
N ALA A 168 -14.73 7.04 47.26
CA ALA A 168 -15.44 6.00 48.01
C ALA A 168 -15.03 4.59 47.56
N ALA A 169 -14.92 4.34 46.26
CA ALA A 169 -14.46 3.06 45.72
C ALA A 169 -13.03 2.71 46.16
N ARG A 170 -12.12 3.70 46.25
CA ARG A 170 -10.77 3.49 46.76
C ARG A 170 -10.77 3.04 48.23
N THR A 171 -11.69 3.56 49.06
CA THR A 171 -11.83 3.10 50.45
C THR A 171 -12.33 1.66 50.57
N ALA A 172 -13.02 1.16 49.54
CA ALA A 172 -13.43 -0.24 49.40
C ALA A 172 -12.38 -1.12 48.68
N GLY A 173 -11.16 -0.62 48.45
CA GLY A 173 -10.07 -1.37 47.82
C GLY A 173 -10.10 -1.40 46.27
N ILE A 174 -10.99 -0.63 45.64
CA ILE A 174 -11.14 -0.54 44.18
C ILE A 174 -10.52 0.77 43.68
N ASN A 175 -9.38 0.67 43.00
CA ASN A 175 -8.74 1.82 42.37
C ASN A 175 -9.27 2.01 40.93
N ILE A 176 -10.32 2.83 40.79
CA ILE A 176 -10.98 3.08 39.50
C ILE A 176 -10.01 3.61 38.45
N ASP A 177 -9.05 4.46 38.82
CA ASP A 177 -8.13 5.05 37.85
C ASP A 177 -7.09 4.03 37.33
N GLU A 178 -6.63 3.12 38.20
CA GLU A 178 -5.75 2.02 37.79
C GLU A 178 -6.49 1.04 36.87
N LEU A 179 -7.74 0.71 37.21
CA LEU A 179 -8.58 -0.13 36.37
C LEU A 179 -8.86 0.53 35.02
N GLN A 180 -9.07 1.84 35.01
CA GLN A 180 -9.25 2.62 33.79
C GLN A 180 -7.99 2.60 32.91
N GLU A 181 -6.79 2.73 33.48
CA GLU A 181 -5.55 2.60 32.70
C GLU A 181 -5.42 1.20 32.07
N LYS A 182 -5.70 0.13 32.82
CA LYS A 182 -5.70 -1.24 32.29
C LYS A 182 -6.70 -1.43 31.15
N ILE A 183 -7.88 -0.81 31.23
CA ILE A 183 -8.88 -0.84 30.16
C ILE A 183 -8.39 -0.06 28.94
N ARG A 184 -7.78 1.11 29.11
CA ARG A 184 -7.21 1.89 28.00
C ARG A 184 -6.06 1.17 27.31
N GLU A 185 -5.21 0.49 28.06
CA GLU A 185 -4.17 -0.37 27.50
C GLU A 185 -4.80 -1.46 26.62
N LEU A 186 -5.83 -2.16 27.13
CA LEU A 186 -6.54 -3.18 26.39
C LEU A 186 -7.28 -2.64 25.15
N ILE A 187 -7.85 -1.43 25.22
CA ILE A 187 -8.45 -0.73 24.07
C ILE A 187 -7.40 -0.53 22.98
N ASN A 188 -6.22 -0.02 23.35
CA ASN A 188 -5.13 0.22 22.40
C ASN A 188 -4.64 -1.10 21.79
N THR A 189 -4.47 -2.16 22.60
CA THR A 189 -4.11 -3.49 22.09
C THR A 189 -5.16 -4.03 21.12
N THR A 190 -6.45 -3.85 21.43
CA THR A 190 -7.55 -4.28 20.57
C THR A 190 -7.57 -3.50 19.25
N GLU A 191 -7.30 -2.19 19.29
CA GLU A 191 -7.20 -1.35 18.09
C GLU A 191 -6.06 -1.79 17.18
N GLU A 192 -4.86 -1.98 17.73
CA GLU A 192 -3.71 -2.46 16.94
C GLU A 192 -3.96 -3.85 16.37
N LYS A 193 -4.55 -4.76 17.17
CA LYS A 193 -4.91 -6.09 16.68
C LYS A 193 -5.93 -6.02 15.55
N ASN A 194 -6.95 -5.17 15.67
CA ASN A 194 -7.98 -5.04 14.64
C ASN A 194 -7.41 -4.47 13.34
N LYS A 195 -6.43 -3.55 13.39
CA LYS A 195 -5.70 -3.07 12.19
C LYS A 195 -4.97 -4.23 11.49
N ILE A 196 -4.31 -5.10 12.24
CA ILE A 196 -3.63 -6.29 11.69
C ILE A 196 -4.65 -7.24 11.06
N LEU A 197 -5.75 -7.54 11.74
CA LEU A 197 -6.79 -8.44 11.24
C LEU A 197 -7.53 -7.87 10.03
N GLU A 198 -7.74 -6.56 9.96
CA GLU A 198 -8.28 -5.87 8.79
C GLU A 198 -7.39 -6.12 7.57
N ARG A 199 -6.07 -5.90 7.70
CA ARG A 199 -5.08 -6.20 6.65
C ARG A 199 -5.14 -7.66 6.22
N GLN A 200 -5.12 -8.59 7.17
CA GLN A 200 -5.18 -10.04 6.88
C GLN A 200 -6.49 -10.45 6.19
N THR A 201 -7.63 -9.89 6.61
CA THR A 201 -8.93 -10.22 6.01
C THR A 201 -9.04 -9.65 4.60
N GLN A 202 -8.47 -8.47 4.35
CA GLN A 202 -8.38 -7.89 3.00
C GLN A 202 -7.49 -8.75 2.08
N LEU A 203 -6.34 -9.22 2.58
CA LEU A 203 -5.48 -10.17 1.86
C LEU A 203 -6.21 -11.48 1.52
N LEU A 204 -6.99 -12.04 2.44
CA LEU A 204 -7.81 -13.24 2.18
C LEU A 204 -8.93 -12.98 1.16
N SER A 205 -9.55 -11.79 1.17
CA SER A 205 -10.56 -11.43 0.14
C SER A 205 -9.95 -11.19 -1.24
N LEU A 206 -8.65 -10.88 -1.31
CA LEU A 206 -7.90 -10.77 -2.56
C LEU A 206 -7.48 -12.14 -3.10
N GLN A 207 -7.34 -13.16 -2.25
CA GLN A 207 -7.00 -14.54 -2.66
C GLN A 207 -8.10 -15.26 -3.48
N ASP A 208 -9.36 -14.80 -3.42
CA ASP A 208 -10.47 -15.36 -4.21
C ASP A 208 -10.57 -14.79 -5.64
N SER A 209 -9.71 -13.83 -5.99
CA SER A 209 -9.64 -13.28 -7.35
C SER A 209 -8.29 -13.59 -7.99
N SER A 210 -8.31 -13.91 -9.29
CA SER A 210 -7.17 -14.32 -10.10
C SER A 210 -6.15 -13.19 -10.35
N SER A 211 -5.66 -12.52 -9.30
CA SER A 211 -4.65 -11.47 -9.35
C SER A 211 -3.26 -11.99 -8.96
N PRO A 212 -2.17 -11.25 -9.28
CA PRO A 212 -0.79 -11.70 -9.10
C PRO A 212 -0.48 -11.99 -7.61
N LYS A 213 0.27 -13.08 -7.36
CA LYS A 213 0.46 -13.70 -6.03
C LYS A 213 1.58 -13.07 -5.19
N SER A 214 2.38 -12.18 -5.75
CA SER A 214 3.50 -11.49 -5.08
C SER A 214 3.67 -10.06 -5.60
N LEU A 215 4.35 -9.21 -4.84
CA LEU A 215 4.77 -7.87 -5.30
C LEU A 215 5.52 -7.95 -6.63
N LEU A 216 6.40 -8.94 -6.79
CA LEU A 216 7.18 -9.17 -8.01
C LEU A 216 6.25 -9.46 -9.21
N ASP A 217 5.26 -10.33 -9.04
CA ASP A 217 4.29 -10.64 -10.10
C ASP A 217 3.44 -9.42 -10.46
N SER A 218 3.14 -8.58 -9.47
CA SER A 218 2.38 -7.34 -9.66
C SER A 218 3.19 -6.30 -10.44
N LEU A 219 4.49 -6.20 -10.16
CA LEU A 219 5.40 -5.34 -10.94
C LEU A 219 5.55 -5.82 -12.38
N TYR A 220 5.65 -7.14 -12.61
CA TYR A 220 5.68 -7.70 -13.97
C TYR A 220 4.34 -7.55 -14.71
N ALA A 221 3.21 -7.46 -14.00
CA ALA A 221 1.92 -7.19 -14.62
C ALA A 221 1.89 -5.79 -15.26
N ILE A 222 2.55 -4.80 -14.65
CA ILE A 222 2.71 -3.46 -15.24
C ILE A 222 3.53 -3.55 -16.54
N ASP A 223 4.64 -4.28 -16.53
CA ASP A 223 5.46 -4.45 -17.74
C ASP A 223 4.65 -5.12 -18.88
N LEU A 224 3.78 -6.08 -18.53
CA LEU A 224 2.87 -6.71 -19.48
C LEU A 224 1.79 -5.74 -20.00
N GLN A 225 1.25 -4.86 -19.15
CA GLN A 225 0.31 -3.81 -19.59
C GLN A 225 0.99 -2.85 -20.58
N ILE A 226 2.22 -2.40 -20.28
CA ILE A 226 3.00 -1.55 -21.18
C ILE A 226 3.20 -2.22 -22.54
N ILE A 227 3.53 -3.51 -22.57
CA ILE A 227 3.72 -4.27 -23.82
C ILE A 227 2.41 -4.44 -24.60
N ASN A 228 1.28 -4.58 -23.91
CA ASN A 228 -0.03 -4.75 -24.54
C ASN A 228 -0.70 -3.44 -24.97
N ASP A 229 -0.13 -2.28 -24.65
CA ASP A 229 -0.71 -0.99 -25.02
C ASP A 229 -0.60 -0.71 -26.53
N SER A 230 -1.62 -1.16 -27.27
CA SER A 230 -1.73 -0.99 -28.73
C SER A 230 -1.57 0.45 -29.25
N SER A 231 -1.70 1.47 -28.39
CA SER A 231 -1.63 2.89 -28.79
C SER A 231 -0.21 3.40 -29.08
N ILE A 232 0.81 2.71 -28.57
CA ILE A 232 2.23 3.09 -28.69
C ILE A 232 2.93 2.15 -29.68
N SER A 233 4.02 2.53 -30.35
CA SER A 233 4.74 1.58 -31.21
C SER A 233 5.43 0.47 -30.41
N MET A 234 5.62 -0.72 -30.98
CA MET A 234 6.23 -1.85 -30.28
C MET A 234 7.65 -1.53 -29.76
N LEU A 235 8.42 -0.79 -30.56
CA LEU A 235 9.78 -0.37 -30.21
C LEU A 235 9.80 0.61 -29.02
N GLU A 236 8.81 1.50 -28.94
CA GLU A 236 8.66 2.43 -27.82
C GLU A 236 8.21 1.70 -26.54
N ARG A 237 7.30 0.72 -26.65
CA ARG A 237 6.88 -0.09 -25.47
C ARG A 237 8.04 -0.87 -24.86
N ILE A 238 8.88 -1.51 -25.69
CA ILE A 238 10.09 -2.21 -25.21
C ILE A 238 11.07 -1.22 -24.57
N GLU A 239 11.18 -0.01 -25.11
CA GLU A 239 12.01 1.05 -24.51
C GLU A 239 11.48 1.47 -23.13
N THR A 240 10.16 1.66 -23.00
CA THR A 240 9.52 2.00 -21.73
C THR A 240 9.75 0.92 -20.67
N VAL A 241 9.61 -0.36 -21.03
CA VAL A 241 9.92 -1.49 -20.13
C VAL A 241 11.40 -1.51 -19.76
N ARG A 242 12.32 -1.20 -20.69
CA ARG A 242 13.76 -1.11 -20.39
C ARG A 242 14.06 -0.01 -19.38
N GLU A 243 13.55 1.20 -19.61
CA GLU A 243 13.76 2.33 -18.70
C GLU A 243 13.15 2.07 -17.32
N ARG A 244 12.01 1.38 -17.26
CA ARG A 244 11.40 0.96 -16.00
C ARG A 244 12.24 -0.11 -15.30
N THR A 245 12.71 -1.13 -16.01
CA THR A 245 13.64 -2.16 -15.49
C THR A 245 14.90 -1.53 -14.90
N GLU A 246 15.36 -0.43 -15.50
CA GLU A 246 16.52 0.31 -15.02
C GLU A 246 16.24 1.05 -13.70
N ARG A 247 15.07 1.68 -13.56
CA ARG A 247 14.73 2.53 -12.42
C ARG A 247 14.10 1.80 -11.23
N ILE A 248 13.29 0.77 -11.50
CA ILE A 248 12.43 0.12 -10.50
C ILE A 248 13.16 -0.39 -9.25
N PRO A 249 14.40 -0.94 -9.31
CA PRO A 249 15.07 -1.38 -8.09
C PRO A 249 15.46 -0.19 -7.20
N ASP A 250 15.89 0.92 -7.79
CA ASP A 250 16.31 2.11 -7.08
C ASP A 250 15.10 2.84 -6.46
N ASP A 251 13.96 2.85 -7.17
CA ASP A 251 12.69 3.36 -6.67
C ASP A 251 12.18 2.53 -5.48
N LEU A 252 12.28 1.19 -5.53
CA LEU A 252 11.93 0.31 -4.41
C LEU A 252 12.83 0.55 -3.18
N TRP A 253 14.15 0.71 -3.37
CA TRP A 253 15.06 1.05 -2.27
C TRP A 253 14.75 2.42 -1.65
N SER A 254 14.36 3.39 -2.48
CA SER A 254 13.96 4.73 -2.03
C SER A 254 12.66 4.69 -1.20
N LEU A 255 11.68 3.90 -1.65
CA LEU A 255 10.44 3.66 -0.92
C LEU A 255 10.69 2.98 0.43
N LYS A 256 11.55 1.94 0.45
CA LYS A 256 11.97 1.28 1.70
C LYS A 256 12.57 2.26 2.70
N ALA A 257 13.49 3.11 2.25
CA ALA A 257 14.14 4.11 3.11
C ALA A 257 13.13 5.11 3.70
N ALA A 258 12.09 5.47 2.94
CA ALA A 258 11.01 6.33 3.43
C ALA A 258 10.15 5.63 4.49
N ILE A 259 9.80 4.36 4.28
CA ILE A 259 9.06 3.53 5.26
C ILE A 259 9.87 3.34 6.56
N ASP A 260 11.16 3.02 6.45
CA ASP A 260 12.06 2.89 7.62
C ASP A 260 12.11 4.21 8.43
N SER A 261 12.15 5.34 7.72
CA SER A 261 12.13 6.67 8.35
C SER A 261 10.81 6.94 9.08
N GLU A 262 9.67 6.56 8.50
CA GLU A 262 8.37 6.70 9.17
C GLU A 262 8.30 5.86 10.45
N GLN A 263 8.71 4.60 10.39
CA GLN A 263 8.70 3.70 11.56
C GLN A 263 9.60 4.23 12.68
N MET A 264 10.78 4.75 12.32
CA MET A 264 11.69 5.39 13.28
C MET A 264 11.03 6.61 13.95
N LEU A 265 10.42 7.50 13.16
CA LEU A 265 9.75 8.70 13.67
C LEU A 265 8.53 8.37 14.54
N LEU A 266 7.73 7.37 14.18
CA LEU A 266 6.60 6.90 14.98
C LEU A 266 7.05 6.41 16.36
N LYS A 267 8.15 5.64 16.41
CA LYS A 267 8.72 5.17 17.67
C LYS A 267 9.26 6.31 18.53
N GLN A 268 9.89 7.32 17.91
CA GLN A 268 10.33 8.52 18.62
C GLN A 268 9.14 9.31 19.19
N LYS A 269 8.07 9.45 18.40
CA LYS A 269 6.82 10.09 18.83
C LYS A 269 6.21 9.37 20.04
N GLU A 270 6.08 8.05 19.97
CA GLU A 270 5.55 7.23 21.07
C GLU A 270 6.37 7.42 22.35
N ASN A 271 7.70 7.35 22.25
CA ASN A 271 8.59 7.57 23.38
C ASN A 271 8.42 8.97 24.01
N ALA A 272 8.28 10.00 23.18
CA ALA A 272 8.07 11.38 23.62
C ALA A 272 6.69 11.57 24.28
N GLU A 273 5.63 11.01 23.71
CA GLU A 273 4.27 11.02 24.28
C GLU A 273 4.22 10.31 25.64
N LEU A 274 4.84 9.12 25.75
CA LEU A 274 4.93 8.38 27.01
C LEU A 274 5.73 9.15 28.07
N LEU A 275 6.81 9.84 27.68
CA LEU A 275 7.58 10.67 28.61
C LEU A 275 6.78 11.88 29.08
N LEU A 276 6.05 12.54 28.18
CA LEU A 276 5.18 13.67 28.50
C LEU A 276 4.04 13.24 29.44
N GLN A 277 3.40 12.12 29.15
CA GLN A 277 2.35 11.56 30.00
C GLN A 277 2.90 11.22 31.39
N ALA A 278 4.06 10.55 31.47
CA ALA A 278 4.70 10.26 32.74
C ALA A 278 5.03 11.53 33.53
N LEU A 279 5.47 12.60 32.86
CA LEU A 279 5.78 13.89 33.48
C LEU A 279 4.52 14.55 34.03
N LYS A 280 3.44 14.59 33.25
CA LYS A 280 2.12 15.13 33.66
C LYS A 280 1.55 14.35 34.85
N GLN A 281 1.56 13.01 34.78
CA GLN A 281 1.12 12.15 35.88
C GLN A 281 1.97 12.37 37.14
N ASN A 282 3.29 12.49 37.00
CA ASN A 282 4.18 12.78 38.13
C ASN A 282 3.86 14.15 38.78
N ASN A 283 3.54 15.16 37.97
CA ASN A 283 3.16 16.50 38.46
C ASN A 283 1.79 16.55 39.14
N GLN A 284 0.89 15.61 38.82
CA GLN A 284 -0.44 15.50 39.43
C GLN A 284 -0.45 14.73 40.76
N LYS A 285 0.64 14.04 41.12
CA LYS A 285 0.72 13.25 42.36
C LYS A 285 0.72 14.15 43.61
N VAL A 286 -0.19 13.82 44.54
CA VAL A 286 -0.29 14.47 45.87
C VAL A 286 0.80 13.98 46.82
N THR A 287 1.13 12.68 46.77
CA THR A 287 2.23 12.05 47.53
C THR A 287 3.08 11.18 46.58
N GLY A 288 4.37 11.02 46.88
CA GLY A 288 5.29 10.24 46.04
C GLY A 288 5.62 10.87 44.68
N ARG A 289 5.55 12.21 44.58
CA ARG A 289 6.03 12.97 43.41
C ARG A 289 7.55 12.86 43.33
N LEU A 290 8.07 12.43 42.19
CA LEU A 290 9.51 12.37 41.93
C LEU A 290 10.05 13.76 41.62
N TYR A 291 11.20 14.09 42.20
CA TYR A 291 12.00 15.24 41.75
C TYR A 291 12.58 14.97 40.36
N ILE A 292 12.93 15.99 39.61
CA ILE A 292 13.27 15.90 38.19
C ILE A 292 14.43 14.93 37.90
N LEU A 293 15.44 14.86 38.78
CA LEU A 293 16.55 13.92 38.64
C LEU A 293 16.10 12.47 38.83
N GLU A 294 15.26 12.20 39.82
CA GLU A 294 14.68 10.87 40.06
C GLU A 294 13.70 10.47 38.94
N PHE A 295 12.92 11.44 38.45
CA PHE A 295 12.02 11.27 37.32
C PHE A 295 12.78 10.91 36.04
N ILE A 296 13.86 11.64 35.74
CA ILE A 296 14.73 11.36 34.59
C ILE A 296 15.38 9.99 34.76
N ASN A 297 15.89 9.65 35.94
CA ASN A 297 16.52 8.34 36.16
C ASN A 297 15.52 7.19 35.96
N LYS A 298 14.28 7.34 36.43
CA LYS A 298 13.21 6.36 36.23
C LYS A 298 12.79 6.23 34.76
N ASN A 299 12.91 7.29 33.96
CA ASN A 299 12.52 7.33 32.55
C ASN A 299 13.73 7.48 31.61
N ARG A 300 14.91 7.03 32.05
CA ARG A 300 16.20 7.40 31.44
C ARG A 300 16.25 7.16 29.94
N LYS A 301 15.86 5.96 29.49
CA LYS A 301 15.86 5.60 28.07
C LYS A 301 15.03 6.59 27.23
N LYS A 302 13.79 6.87 27.63
CA LYS A 302 12.90 7.79 26.91
C LYS A 302 13.42 9.23 26.94
N PHE A 303 13.97 9.65 28.07
CA PHE A 303 14.61 10.96 28.18
C PHE A 303 15.82 11.07 27.25
N ASP A 304 16.72 10.09 27.27
CA ASP A 304 17.93 10.07 26.44
C ASP A 304 17.56 10.02 24.94
N ASP A 305 16.51 9.26 24.57
CA ASP A 305 15.99 9.20 23.19
C ASP A 305 15.49 10.58 22.73
N VAL A 306 14.64 11.26 23.52
CA VAL A 306 14.12 12.61 23.21
C VAL A 306 15.24 13.64 23.15
N ILE A 307 16.16 13.64 24.12
CA ILE A 307 17.26 14.61 24.16
C ILE A 307 18.21 14.41 22.99
N THR A 308 18.51 13.17 22.61
CA THR A 308 19.38 12.90 21.45
C THR A 308 18.72 13.32 20.15
N ALA A 309 17.42 13.06 19.99
CA ALA A 309 16.68 13.36 18.77
C ALA A 309 16.25 14.83 18.61
N THR A 310 16.22 15.61 19.70
CA THR A 310 15.87 17.03 19.63
C THR A 310 17.06 17.88 19.18
N ASP A 311 16.82 18.87 18.31
CA ASP A 311 17.84 19.85 17.90
C ASP A 311 18.42 20.61 19.08
N ASN A 312 19.59 21.22 18.90
CA ASN A 312 20.25 22.00 19.93
C ASN A 312 19.59 23.38 20.15
N THR A 313 18.33 23.38 20.58
CA THR A 313 17.54 24.58 20.87
C THR A 313 18.01 25.28 22.15
N GLU A 314 17.62 26.53 22.33
CA GLU A 314 17.86 27.27 23.58
C GLU A 314 17.20 26.57 24.77
N ASP A 315 15.96 26.09 24.63
CA ASP A 315 15.26 25.36 25.68
C ASP A 315 15.94 24.03 26.05
N LYS A 316 16.49 23.29 25.08
CA LYS A 316 17.28 22.08 25.36
C LYS A 316 18.56 22.41 26.13
N ARG A 317 19.27 23.48 25.76
CA ARG A 317 20.49 23.93 26.46
C ARG A 317 20.17 24.38 27.89
N ASP A 318 19.09 25.13 28.07
CA ASP A 318 18.60 25.54 29.39
C ASP A 318 18.21 24.36 30.26
N LEU A 319 17.49 23.39 29.69
CA LEU A 319 17.11 22.15 30.38
C LEU A 319 18.34 21.38 30.87
N LEU A 320 19.33 21.19 30.00
CA LEU A 320 20.56 20.46 30.34
C LEU A 320 21.39 21.21 31.37
N LYS A 321 21.49 22.54 31.26
CA LYS A 321 22.16 23.39 32.25
C LYS A 321 21.49 23.27 33.61
N LYS A 322 20.16 23.38 33.69
CA LYS A 322 19.41 23.26 34.95
C LYS A 322 19.48 21.86 35.55
N LYS A 323 19.45 20.81 34.71
CA LYS A 323 19.70 19.43 35.13
C LYS A 323 21.09 19.29 35.77
N GLU A 324 22.12 19.85 35.16
CA GLU A 324 23.49 19.80 35.70
C GLU A 324 23.61 20.59 37.01
N GLU A 325 23.03 21.79 37.07
CA GLU A 325 23.01 22.61 38.30
C GLU A 325 22.21 21.94 39.45
N LEU A 326 21.28 21.04 39.15
CA LEU A 326 20.56 20.23 40.14
C LEU A 326 21.38 19.01 40.58
N ALA A 327 22.16 18.42 39.67
CA ALA A 327 23.06 17.31 40.00
C ALA A 327 24.28 17.79 40.79
N GLN A 328 24.77 19.00 40.52
CA GLN A 328 25.94 19.62 41.15
C GLN A 328 25.64 21.09 41.55
N PRO A 329 25.13 21.34 42.78
CA PRO A 329 24.79 22.69 43.21
C PRO A 329 26.02 23.58 43.37
N SER A 330 26.02 24.76 42.74
CA SER A 330 27.09 25.76 42.88
C SER A 330 27.19 26.33 44.30
N LEU A 331 28.33 26.94 44.67
CA LEU A 331 28.58 27.52 45.99
C LEU A 331 27.56 28.61 46.37
N TYR A 332 27.12 29.42 45.40
CA TYR A 332 26.04 30.42 45.57
C TYR A 332 24.70 29.75 45.89
N ARG A 333 24.40 28.59 45.28
CA ARG A 333 23.15 27.86 45.50
C ARG A 333 23.12 27.15 46.86
N LYS A 334 24.25 26.70 47.42
CA LYS A 334 24.31 26.15 48.80
C LYS A 334 23.84 27.18 49.85
N ALA A 335 24.10 28.46 49.61
CA ALA A 335 23.69 29.56 50.48
C ALA A 335 22.21 29.98 50.30
N VAL A 336 21.67 29.88 49.07
CA VAL A 336 20.25 30.17 48.79
C VAL A 336 19.36 28.98 49.15
N SER A 337 19.83 27.73 48.97
CA SER A 337 19.10 26.52 49.34
C SER A 337 18.94 26.37 50.86
N SER A 338 19.89 26.84 51.66
CA SER A 338 19.74 26.84 53.13
C SER A 338 18.66 27.82 53.61
N MET A 339 18.46 28.95 52.91
CA MET A 339 17.31 29.86 53.12
C MET A 339 16.00 29.30 52.56
N GLN A 340 16.02 28.61 51.41
CA GLN A 340 14.80 28.00 50.85
C GLN A 340 14.33 26.77 51.65
N TYR A 341 15.24 25.98 52.23
CA TYR A 341 14.90 24.84 53.08
C TYR A 341 14.18 25.28 54.37
N SER A 342 14.61 26.37 55.00
CA SER A 342 13.93 26.92 56.20
C SER A 342 12.54 27.48 55.88
N THR A 343 12.31 27.96 54.66
CA THR A 343 10.96 28.35 54.19
C THR A 343 10.10 27.19 53.67
N SER A 344 10.70 26.06 53.27
CA SER A 344 9.98 24.88 52.74
C SER A 344 9.25 24.07 53.84
N LEU A 345 9.78 24.08 55.06
CA LEU A 345 9.13 23.48 56.24
C LEU A 345 7.90 24.28 56.70
N LEU A 346 7.89 25.59 56.48
CA LEU A 346 6.75 26.47 56.82
C LEU A 346 5.65 26.49 55.74
N THR A 347 5.93 26.01 54.52
CA THR A 347 4.99 26.02 53.38
C THR A 347 4.52 24.61 52.93
N SER A 348 5.13 23.54 53.42
CA SER A 348 4.76 22.15 53.08
C SER A 348 3.46 21.66 53.73
N ILE A 349 3.08 22.23 54.89
CA ILE A 349 1.83 21.87 55.59
C ILE A 349 0.59 22.52 54.96
N PRO A 350 0.62 23.79 54.47
CA PRO A 350 -0.50 24.33 53.70
C PRO A 350 -0.63 23.73 52.29
N ALA A 351 0.46 23.46 51.57
CA ALA A 351 0.37 23.07 50.15
C ALA A 351 -0.33 21.71 49.90
N SER A 352 -0.20 20.75 50.81
CA SER A 352 -0.87 19.44 50.73
C SER A 352 -2.37 19.54 51.05
N VAL A 353 -2.75 20.36 52.02
CA VAL A 353 -4.15 20.63 52.41
C VAL A 353 -4.87 21.52 51.38
N PHE A 354 -4.20 22.54 50.83
CA PHE A 354 -4.76 23.42 49.79
C PHE A 354 -4.98 22.72 48.44
N ARG A 355 -4.15 21.73 48.08
CA ARG A 355 -4.35 20.91 46.86
C ARG A 355 -5.48 19.88 47.02
N TYR A 356 -5.79 19.48 48.24
CA TYR A 356 -6.91 18.59 48.55
C TYR A 356 -8.27 19.30 48.37
N ALA A 357 -8.34 20.61 48.64
CA ALA A 357 -9.59 21.37 48.64
C ALA A 357 -10.03 21.90 47.26
N THR A 358 -9.13 22.09 46.29
CA THR A 358 -9.50 22.59 44.94
C THR A 358 -8.43 22.31 43.86
N PRO A 359 -8.67 21.39 42.90
CA PRO A 359 -7.72 21.13 41.80
C PRO A 359 -7.46 22.35 40.90
N LYS A 360 -8.47 23.22 40.72
CA LYS A 360 -8.39 24.41 39.86
C LYS A 360 -7.52 25.55 40.44
N PHE A 361 -7.23 25.52 41.75
CA PHE A 361 -6.36 26.53 42.38
C PHE A 361 -4.87 26.17 42.28
N ALA A 362 -4.52 24.89 42.10
CA ALA A 362 -3.14 24.47 41.87
C ALA A 362 -2.56 25.03 40.56
N GLN A 363 -3.41 25.25 39.54
CA GLN A 363 -3.05 25.96 38.31
C GLN A 363 -2.91 27.49 38.49
N LYS A 364 -3.54 28.07 39.52
CA LYS A 364 -3.57 29.52 39.77
C LYS A 364 -2.52 29.99 40.79
N ILE A 365 -1.87 29.05 41.50
CA ILE A 365 -0.81 29.35 42.49
C ILE A 365 0.59 29.28 41.87
N SER A 366 0.79 28.61 40.73
CA SER A 366 2.07 28.67 40.00
C SER A 366 2.43 30.09 39.54
N SER A 367 1.45 31.01 39.49
CA SER A 367 1.70 32.43 39.18
C SER A 367 2.02 33.30 40.41
N TYR A 368 2.03 32.76 41.64
CA TYR A 368 2.19 33.54 42.89
C TYR A 368 3.21 32.98 43.90
N LEU A 369 3.89 31.87 43.59
CA LEU A 369 5.03 31.38 44.36
C LEU A 369 6.29 31.36 43.46
N PRO A 370 7.48 31.71 43.96
CA PRO A 370 8.70 31.57 43.17
C PRO A 370 8.89 30.10 42.79
N ASP A 371 8.95 29.83 41.49
CA ASP A 371 9.14 28.47 40.98
C ASP A 371 10.43 27.87 41.56
N THR A 372 10.32 26.70 42.18
CA THR A 372 11.51 25.93 42.52
C THR A 372 12.22 25.53 41.24
N ILE A 373 13.55 25.51 41.24
CA ILE A 373 14.34 25.10 40.07
C ILE A 373 13.91 23.72 39.55
N ASP A 374 13.45 22.82 40.43
CA ASP A 374 12.83 21.53 40.04
C ASP A 374 11.58 21.71 39.17
N SER A 375 10.66 22.59 39.56
CA SER A 375 9.42 22.86 38.83
C SER A 375 9.73 23.55 37.50
N GLU A 376 10.66 24.50 37.50
CA GLU A 376 11.12 25.19 36.29
C GLU A 376 11.81 24.23 35.30
N THR A 377 12.61 23.28 35.80
CA THR A 377 13.27 22.25 34.97
C THR A 377 12.24 21.28 34.37
N LYS A 378 11.18 20.95 35.11
CA LYS A 378 10.06 20.13 34.59
C LYS A 378 9.27 20.86 33.50
N ILE A 379 9.02 22.16 33.66
CA ILE A 379 8.38 22.99 32.64
C ILE A 379 9.26 23.04 31.38
N LYS A 380 10.57 23.24 31.53
CA LYS A 380 11.51 23.21 30.40
C LYS A 380 11.57 21.84 29.71
N LEU A 381 11.50 20.75 30.47
CA LEU A 381 11.39 19.40 29.90
C LEU A 381 10.09 19.25 29.09
N GLU A 382 8.97 19.73 29.61
CA GLU A 382 7.69 19.71 28.89
C GLU A 382 7.74 20.53 27.59
N ILE A 383 8.33 21.73 27.61
CA ILE A 383 8.54 22.56 26.41
C ILE A 383 9.37 21.79 25.37
N VAL A 384 10.53 21.25 25.78
CA VAL A 384 11.43 20.49 24.90
C VAL A 384 10.70 19.29 24.27
N ILE A 385 9.91 18.55 25.05
CA ILE A 385 9.13 17.41 24.53
C ILE A 385 8.06 17.88 23.54
N ASN A 386 7.30 18.93 23.85
CA ASN A 386 6.24 19.42 22.97
C ASN A 386 6.80 19.96 21.64
N THR A 387 7.89 20.74 21.68
CA THR A 387 8.59 21.21 20.47
C THR A 387 9.10 20.04 19.64
N HIS A 388 9.63 18.99 20.27
CA HIS A 388 10.05 17.78 19.56
C HIS A 388 8.87 17.03 18.92
N LEU A 389 7.73 16.93 19.61
CA LEU A 389 6.51 16.31 19.09
C LEU A 389 5.90 17.06 17.90
N GLU A 390 5.92 18.40 17.94
CA GLU A 390 5.52 19.25 16.81
C GLU A 390 6.42 18.97 15.60
N LYS A 391 7.75 19.01 15.80
CA LYS A 391 8.71 18.72 14.74
C LYS A 391 8.55 17.32 14.15
N ILE A 392 8.42 16.28 14.98
CA ILE A 392 8.18 14.91 14.50
C ILE A 392 6.87 14.84 13.71
N SER A 393 5.83 15.57 14.10
CA SER A 393 4.56 15.58 13.38
C SER A 393 4.71 16.19 11.98
N ASP A 394 5.50 17.25 11.83
CA ASP A 394 5.83 17.85 10.54
C ASP A 394 6.73 16.95 9.68
N GLU A 395 7.73 16.30 10.28
CA GLU A 395 8.60 15.34 9.60
C GLU A 395 7.81 14.10 9.14
N LEU A 396 6.90 13.57 9.98
CA LEU A 396 6.00 12.48 9.61
C LEU A 396 5.11 12.85 8.43
N LYS A 397 4.61 14.08 8.38
CA LYS A 397 3.83 14.56 7.23
C LYS A 397 4.69 14.54 5.95
N THR A 398 5.90 15.08 6.03
CA THR A 398 6.85 15.12 4.90
C THR A 398 7.24 13.72 4.44
N VAL A 399 7.50 12.81 5.37
CA VAL A 399 7.85 11.41 5.06
C VAL A 399 6.67 10.67 4.45
N ARG A 400 5.43 10.91 4.90
CA ARG A 400 4.22 10.32 4.29
C ARG A 400 3.97 10.81 2.88
N GLU A 401 4.19 12.10 2.62
CA GLU A 401 4.17 12.65 1.26
C GLU A 401 5.23 11.98 0.40
N ARG A 402 6.46 11.80 0.91
CA ARG A 402 7.51 11.06 0.22
C ARG A 402 7.14 9.59 -0.05
N ILE A 403 6.56 8.87 0.93
CA ILE A 403 6.09 7.49 0.73
C ILE A 403 5.08 7.43 -0.41
N LYS A 404 4.15 8.39 -0.46
CA LYS A 404 3.16 8.48 -1.54
C LYS A 404 3.85 8.71 -2.90
N ASP A 405 4.76 9.67 -2.97
CA ASP A 405 5.47 10.01 -4.22
C ASP A 405 6.34 8.85 -4.72
N GLU A 406 7.09 8.19 -3.84
CA GLU A 406 7.90 7.02 -4.20
C GLU A 406 7.03 5.82 -4.57
N SER A 407 5.88 5.63 -3.90
CA SER A 407 4.92 4.60 -4.25
C SER A 407 4.36 4.83 -5.65
N GLU A 408 4.00 6.07 -6.02
CA GLU A 408 3.49 6.40 -7.35
C GLU A 408 4.52 6.13 -8.47
N LYS A 409 5.81 6.37 -8.22
CA LYS A 409 6.88 6.01 -9.17
C LYS A 409 6.96 4.50 -9.41
N VAL A 410 6.86 3.70 -8.35
CA VAL A 410 6.91 2.22 -8.43
C VAL A 410 5.66 1.67 -9.15
N THR A 411 4.48 2.22 -8.83
CA THR A 411 3.20 1.71 -9.36
C THR A 411 2.86 2.22 -10.76
N CYS A 412 3.47 3.33 -11.19
CA CYS A 412 3.08 4.04 -12.42
C CYS A 412 1.57 4.33 -12.51
N GLY A 413 0.92 4.56 -11.35
CA GLY A 413 -0.53 4.82 -11.28
C GLY A 413 -1.42 3.56 -11.31
N ASP A 414 -0.85 2.35 -11.31
CA ASP A 414 -1.61 1.12 -11.16
C ASP A 414 -2.10 0.96 -9.70
N LYS A 415 -3.42 1.09 -9.52
CA LYS A 415 -4.08 1.02 -8.22
C LYS A 415 -3.98 -0.36 -7.56
N THR A 416 -3.87 -1.42 -8.35
CA THR A 416 -3.73 -2.78 -7.83
C THR A 416 -2.34 -2.96 -7.24
N VAL A 417 -1.29 -2.49 -7.93
CA VAL A 417 0.07 -2.52 -7.39
C VAL A 417 0.23 -1.58 -6.20
N GLU A 418 -0.44 -0.42 -6.21
CA GLU A 418 -0.46 0.49 -5.06
C GLU A 418 -1.03 -0.18 -3.81
N GLN A 419 -2.13 -0.92 -3.96
CA GLN A 419 -2.71 -1.71 -2.86
C GLN A 419 -1.78 -2.84 -2.40
N VAL A 420 -1.07 -3.50 -3.31
CA VAL A 420 -0.12 -4.55 -2.94
C VAL A 420 1.05 -3.95 -2.15
N ILE A 421 1.59 -2.80 -2.57
CA ILE A 421 2.67 -2.10 -1.87
C ILE A 421 2.25 -1.62 -0.48
N GLN A 422 1.03 -1.09 -0.35
CA GLN A 422 0.50 -0.65 0.95
C GLN A 422 0.33 -1.81 1.94
N ASN A 423 0.16 -3.03 1.44
CA ASN A 423 -0.09 -4.22 2.24
C ASN A 423 1.10 -5.19 2.31
N CYS A 424 2.19 -4.95 1.57
CA CYS A 424 3.34 -5.84 1.56
C CYS A 424 4.17 -5.69 2.84
N GLU A 425 4.74 -6.81 3.30
CA GLU A 425 5.72 -6.77 4.37
C GLU A 425 7.04 -6.15 3.88
N LEU A 426 7.77 -5.49 4.78
CA LEU A 426 9.05 -4.84 4.42
C LEU A 426 10.05 -5.85 3.83
N GLU A 427 10.02 -7.11 4.28
CA GLU A 427 10.84 -8.19 3.74
C GLU A 427 10.50 -8.53 2.29
N GLU A 428 9.22 -8.49 1.91
CA GLU A 428 8.79 -8.73 0.52
C GLU A 428 9.31 -7.63 -0.40
N LEU A 429 9.28 -6.37 0.07
CA LEU A 429 9.79 -5.23 -0.67
C LEU A 429 11.32 -5.29 -0.86
N ILE A 430 12.06 -5.72 0.17
CA ILE A 430 13.51 -5.96 0.09
C ILE A 430 13.81 -7.10 -0.90
N ASN A 431 13.07 -8.21 -0.79
CA ASN A 431 13.25 -9.36 -1.68
C ASN A 431 13.00 -8.98 -3.14
N ALA A 432 11.93 -8.24 -3.42
CA ALA A 432 11.62 -7.75 -4.77
C ALA A 432 12.72 -6.82 -5.30
N ALA A 433 13.16 -5.84 -4.51
CA ALA A 433 14.25 -4.93 -4.89
C ALA A 433 15.54 -5.71 -5.20
N GLN A 434 15.89 -6.69 -4.37
CA GLN A 434 17.11 -7.48 -4.54
C GLN A 434 17.07 -8.37 -5.78
N VAL A 435 15.95 -9.08 -6.02
CA VAL A 435 15.75 -9.91 -7.21
C VAL A 435 15.83 -9.08 -8.49
N LEU A 436 15.19 -7.90 -8.49
CA LEU A 436 15.22 -6.99 -9.63
C LEU A 436 16.61 -6.37 -9.84
N SER A 437 17.33 -6.01 -8.76
CA SER A 437 18.72 -5.55 -8.86
C SER A 437 19.66 -6.61 -9.43
N THR A 438 19.54 -7.87 -9.01
CA THR A 438 20.40 -8.97 -9.51
C THR A 438 20.12 -9.29 -10.98
N SER A 439 18.86 -9.21 -11.41
CA SER A 439 18.47 -9.50 -12.81
C SER A 439 18.58 -8.29 -13.75
N LYS A 440 18.71 -7.06 -13.24
CA LYS A 440 18.68 -5.79 -14.00
C LYS A 440 19.56 -5.80 -15.25
N SER A 441 20.85 -6.14 -15.12
CA SER A 441 21.80 -6.08 -16.24
C SER A 441 21.42 -7.05 -17.36
N ASP A 442 21.12 -8.29 -17.01
CA ASP A 442 20.78 -9.35 -17.97
C ASP A 442 19.44 -9.05 -18.66
N THR A 443 18.44 -8.58 -17.90
CA THR A 443 17.13 -8.18 -18.43
C THR A 443 17.26 -6.99 -19.39
N ILE A 444 18.04 -5.96 -19.04
CA ILE A 444 18.29 -4.80 -19.93
C ILE A 444 18.99 -5.23 -21.21
N GLN A 445 20.05 -6.04 -21.12
CA GLN A 445 20.76 -6.54 -22.30
C GLN A 445 19.82 -7.34 -23.20
N THR A 446 18.97 -8.17 -22.59
CA THR A 446 17.97 -8.96 -23.31
C THR A 446 16.93 -8.07 -23.99
N LEU A 447 16.40 -7.05 -23.32
CA LEU A 447 15.45 -6.09 -23.90
C LEU A 447 16.07 -5.30 -25.07
N VAL A 448 17.36 -4.96 -25.00
CA VAL A 448 18.08 -4.31 -26.12
C VAL A 448 18.17 -5.24 -27.33
N GLN A 449 18.52 -6.51 -27.12
CA GLN A 449 18.52 -7.51 -28.20
C GLN A 449 17.10 -7.70 -28.76
N TYR A 450 16.11 -7.73 -27.87
CA TYR A 450 14.71 -7.88 -28.22
C TYR A 450 14.19 -6.74 -29.10
N LYS A 451 14.57 -5.50 -28.79
CA LYS A 451 14.28 -4.32 -29.60
C LYS A 451 14.85 -4.44 -31.02
N GLU A 452 16.08 -4.91 -31.14
CA GLU A 452 16.72 -5.11 -32.46
C GLU A 452 16.03 -6.23 -33.25
N LEU A 453 15.67 -7.34 -32.60
CA LEU A 453 14.93 -8.43 -33.23
C LEU A 453 13.53 -7.98 -33.70
N CYS A 454 12.80 -7.22 -32.87
CA CYS A 454 11.52 -6.63 -33.26
C CYS A 454 11.67 -5.73 -34.50
N ARG A 455 12.73 -4.92 -34.55
CA ARG A 455 13.03 -4.08 -35.72
C ARG A 455 13.28 -4.91 -36.98
N ILE A 456 14.00 -6.04 -36.87
CA ILE A 456 14.24 -6.96 -37.98
C ILE A 456 12.91 -7.55 -38.47
N VAL A 457 12.04 -8.00 -37.57
CA VAL A 457 10.74 -8.59 -37.91
C VAL A 457 9.81 -7.55 -38.56
N GLU A 458 9.66 -6.36 -37.98
CA GLU A 458 8.82 -5.29 -38.53
C GLU A 458 9.28 -4.84 -39.92
N ASN A 459 10.59 -4.59 -40.07
CA ASN A 459 11.17 -4.20 -41.36
C ASN A 459 11.05 -5.33 -42.38
N GLY A 460 11.33 -6.57 -41.97
CA GLY A 460 11.21 -7.75 -42.82
C GLY A 460 9.78 -7.94 -43.34
N LYS A 461 8.78 -7.78 -42.47
CA LYS A 461 7.36 -7.82 -42.88
C LYS A 461 7.00 -6.71 -43.86
N ARG A 462 7.46 -5.47 -43.63
CA ARG A 462 7.27 -4.36 -44.57
C ARG A 462 7.91 -4.64 -45.93
N VAL A 463 9.12 -5.18 -45.93
CA VAL A 463 9.87 -5.54 -47.15
C VAL A 463 9.17 -6.65 -47.93
N LEU A 464 8.76 -7.74 -47.26
CA LEU A 464 8.03 -8.86 -47.89
C LEU A 464 6.70 -8.41 -48.48
N MET A 465 6.00 -7.51 -47.80
CA MET A 465 4.74 -6.94 -48.27
C MET A 465 4.94 -6.05 -49.52
N LEU A 466 5.95 -5.17 -49.53
CA LEU A 466 6.27 -4.37 -50.72
C LEU A 466 6.70 -5.25 -51.90
N ALA A 467 7.48 -6.31 -51.63
CA ALA A 467 7.86 -7.30 -52.64
C ALA A 467 6.62 -8.00 -53.22
N ALA A 468 5.65 -8.39 -52.38
CA ALA A 468 4.38 -8.98 -52.84
C ALA A 468 3.56 -8.00 -53.69
N ASN A 469 3.56 -6.70 -53.37
CA ASN A 469 2.91 -5.67 -54.18
C ASN A 469 3.57 -5.55 -55.57
N TYR A 470 4.90 -5.52 -55.64
CA TYR A 470 5.62 -5.50 -56.93
C TYR A 470 5.37 -6.78 -57.74
N GLU A 471 5.33 -7.94 -57.10
CA GLU A 471 4.97 -9.21 -57.74
C GLU A 471 3.56 -9.15 -58.36
N GLY A 472 2.58 -8.61 -57.62
CA GLY A 472 1.22 -8.38 -58.11
C GLY A 472 1.14 -7.37 -59.25
N GLU A 473 1.92 -6.28 -59.21
CA GLU A 473 2.02 -5.30 -60.31
C GLU A 473 2.60 -5.96 -61.58
N LEU A 474 3.63 -6.81 -61.46
CA LEU A 474 4.18 -7.56 -62.59
C LEU A 474 3.21 -8.60 -63.14
N GLU A 475 2.48 -9.31 -62.28
CA GLU A 475 1.48 -10.28 -62.72
C GLU A 475 0.32 -9.61 -63.48
N ALA A 476 -0.13 -8.45 -63.01
CA ALA A 476 -1.14 -7.65 -63.70
C ALA A 476 -0.63 -7.10 -65.04
N LEU A 477 0.64 -6.66 -65.09
CA LEU A 477 1.32 -6.23 -66.32
C LEU A 477 1.41 -7.36 -67.36
N ILE A 478 1.86 -8.55 -66.92
CA ILE A 478 1.99 -9.73 -67.77
C ILE A 478 0.61 -10.13 -68.31
N LYS A 479 -0.39 -10.25 -67.43
CA LYS A 479 -1.75 -10.65 -67.83
C LYS A 479 -2.39 -9.68 -68.82
N LYS A 480 -2.14 -8.37 -68.67
CA LYS A 480 -2.73 -7.34 -69.55
C LYS A 480 -2.14 -7.38 -70.96
N HIS A 481 -0.84 -7.66 -71.10
CA HIS A 481 -0.13 -7.54 -72.37
C HIS A 481 0.21 -8.89 -73.04
N ASP A 482 -0.03 -10.04 -72.40
CA ASP A 482 0.13 -11.40 -72.98
C ASP A 482 -0.96 -11.77 -74.01
N GLY A 483 -1.12 -10.92 -75.03
CA GLY A 483 -2.06 -11.12 -76.14
C GLY A 483 -1.51 -11.97 -77.28
N PHE A 484 -2.36 -12.28 -78.27
CA PHE A 484 -2.01 -13.07 -79.45
C PHE A 484 -0.77 -12.56 -80.21
N MET A 485 -0.62 -11.24 -80.36
CA MET A 485 0.52 -10.63 -81.07
C MET A 485 1.86 -10.81 -80.34
N VAL A 486 1.85 -10.85 -79.01
CA VAL A 486 3.05 -11.17 -78.21
C VAL A 486 3.40 -12.64 -78.38
N LYS A 487 2.41 -13.55 -78.35
CA LYS A 487 2.61 -14.99 -78.57
C LYS A 487 3.14 -15.29 -79.97
N LEU A 488 2.62 -14.63 -80.98
CA LEU A 488 3.11 -14.72 -82.36
C LEU A 488 4.53 -14.16 -82.50
N SER A 489 4.83 -13.01 -81.88
CA SER A 489 6.18 -12.43 -81.86
C SER A 489 7.19 -13.35 -81.17
N ASN A 490 6.80 -13.98 -80.04
CA ASN A 490 7.63 -14.97 -79.35
C ASN A 490 7.83 -16.26 -80.16
N PHE A 491 6.79 -16.73 -80.86
CA PHE A 491 6.90 -17.89 -81.76
C PHE A 491 7.85 -17.62 -82.94
N LEU A 492 7.70 -16.48 -83.61
CA LEU A 492 8.60 -16.08 -84.70
C LEU A 492 10.04 -15.85 -84.23
N ALA A 493 10.22 -15.36 -83.00
CA ALA A 493 11.53 -15.17 -82.39
C ALA A 493 12.32 -16.47 -82.18
N GLN A 494 11.66 -17.64 -82.20
CA GLN A 494 12.34 -18.96 -82.16
C GLN A 494 13.11 -19.25 -83.45
N PHE A 495 12.71 -18.67 -84.57
CA PHE A 495 13.34 -18.87 -85.88
C PHE A 495 14.22 -17.69 -86.28
N PHE A 496 13.82 -16.45 -85.93
CA PHE A 496 14.56 -15.24 -86.22
C PHE A 496 14.55 -14.29 -85.01
N SER A 497 15.69 -14.11 -84.35
CA SER A 497 15.81 -13.29 -83.13
C SER A 497 15.40 -11.82 -83.32
N VAL A 498 15.41 -11.33 -84.56
CA VAL A 498 15.00 -9.97 -84.95
C VAL A 498 13.48 -9.76 -84.80
N CYS A 499 12.66 -10.82 -84.82
CA CYS A 499 11.20 -10.73 -84.80
C CYS A 499 10.58 -10.49 -83.40
N LYS A 500 11.40 -10.35 -82.36
CA LYS A 500 10.94 -10.16 -80.98
C LYS A 500 10.61 -8.69 -80.70
N SER A 501 9.32 -8.41 -80.53
CA SER A 501 8.78 -7.06 -80.26
C SER A 501 9.28 -6.51 -78.93
N GLU A 502 9.29 -5.18 -78.79
CA GLU A 502 9.71 -4.51 -77.54
C GLU A 502 8.80 -4.92 -76.37
N THR A 503 7.48 -5.04 -76.59
CA THR A 503 6.53 -5.54 -75.58
C THR A 503 6.82 -6.97 -75.15
N ALA A 504 7.14 -7.87 -76.09
CA ALA A 504 7.52 -9.24 -75.77
C ALA A 504 8.83 -9.30 -74.95
N LYS A 505 9.83 -8.48 -75.30
CA LYS A 505 11.08 -8.35 -74.52
C LYS A 505 10.82 -7.82 -73.10
N THR A 506 9.93 -6.85 -72.95
CA THR A 506 9.54 -6.32 -71.62
C THR A 506 8.81 -7.36 -70.78
N LEU A 507 7.96 -8.19 -71.39
CA LEU A 507 7.23 -9.25 -70.69
C LEU A 507 8.15 -10.37 -70.20
N ASP A 508 9.14 -10.77 -70.99
CA ASP A 508 10.14 -11.74 -70.54
C ASP A 508 10.97 -11.21 -69.36
N ARG A 509 11.42 -9.95 -69.44
CA ARG A 509 12.10 -9.28 -68.32
C ARG A 509 11.21 -9.13 -67.08
N ALA A 510 9.92 -8.87 -67.27
CA ALA A 510 8.96 -8.85 -66.17
C ALA A 510 8.81 -10.24 -65.52
N GLY A 511 8.86 -11.31 -66.31
CA GLY A 511 8.91 -12.69 -65.82
C GLY A 511 10.18 -12.98 -65.02
N GLU A 512 11.35 -12.63 -65.54
CA GLU A 512 12.64 -12.74 -64.84
C GLU A 512 12.65 -11.94 -63.52
N LEU A 513 12.11 -10.72 -63.53
CA LEU A 513 12.00 -9.88 -62.34
C LEU A 513 11.01 -10.48 -61.31
N LYS A 514 9.91 -11.08 -61.76
CA LYS A 514 8.96 -11.80 -60.89
C LYS A 514 9.66 -12.97 -60.19
N GLU A 515 10.43 -13.77 -60.91
CA GLU A 515 11.22 -14.87 -60.34
C GLU A 515 12.26 -14.34 -59.33
N ASN A 516 12.94 -13.24 -59.66
CA ASN A 516 13.88 -12.57 -58.73
C ASN A 516 13.19 -12.07 -57.44
N ILE A 517 11.96 -11.56 -57.54
CA ILE A 517 11.16 -11.16 -56.37
C ILE A 517 10.75 -12.39 -55.53
N GLN A 518 10.38 -13.49 -56.17
CA GLN A 518 10.03 -14.74 -55.48
C GLN A 518 11.25 -15.30 -54.73
N ASN A 519 12.41 -15.35 -55.36
CA ASN A 519 13.67 -15.75 -54.72
C ASN A 519 14.02 -14.84 -53.55
N PHE A 520 13.88 -13.52 -53.72
CA PHE A 520 14.09 -12.55 -52.64
C PHE A 520 13.13 -12.78 -51.44
N LYS A 521 11.86 -13.12 -51.69
CA LYS A 521 10.89 -13.48 -50.64
C LYS A 521 11.27 -14.77 -49.91
N LEU A 522 11.75 -15.77 -50.65
CA LEU A 522 12.23 -17.04 -50.10
C LEU A 522 13.50 -16.86 -49.23
N GLU A 523 14.37 -15.92 -49.58
CA GLU A 523 15.55 -15.57 -48.78
C GLU A 523 15.18 -14.84 -47.47
N TYR A 524 14.16 -13.98 -47.50
CA TYR A 524 13.78 -13.14 -46.33
C TYR A 524 12.93 -13.87 -45.28
N GLY A 525 12.10 -14.83 -45.70
CA GLY A 525 11.23 -15.59 -44.79
C GLY A 525 11.99 -16.27 -43.63
N PRO A 526 13.08 -17.02 -43.91
CA PRO A 526 13.90 -17.65 -42.88
C PRO A 526 14.52 -16.66 -41.89
N THR A 527 14.96 -15.48 -42.33
CA THR A 527 15.56 -14.48 -41.42
C THR A 527 14.54 -13.94 -40.40
N ILE A 528 13.29 -13.74 -40.81
CA ILE A 528 12.22 -13.34 -39.90
C ILE A 528 11.91 -14.47 -38.91
N GLN A 529 11.83 -15.71 -39.39
CA GLN A 529 11.60 -16.88 -38.53
C GLN A 529 12.74 -17.08 -37.53
N GLU A 530 14.00 -16.95 -37.93
CA GLU A 530 15.15 -17.03 -37.04
C GLU A 530 15.11 -15.93 -35.97
N ALA A 531 14.71 -14.70 -36.33
CA ALA A 531 14.56 -13.61 -35.38
C ALA A 531 13.44 -13.87 -34.36
N GLN A 532 12.30 -14.42 -34.81
CA GLN A 532 11.19 -14.84 -33.94
C GLN A 532 11.59 -16.00 -33.00
N GLN A 533 12.36 -16.98 -33.48
CA GLN A 533 12.86 -18.07 -32.65
C GLN A 533 13.87 -17.58 -31.60
N LYS A 534 14.74 -16.62 -31.94
CA LYS A 534 15.65 -15.99 -30.96
C LYS A 534 14.89 -15.27 -29.85
N ILE A 535 13.76 -14.63 -30.21
CA ILE A 535 12.83 -14.02 -29.26
C ILE A 535 12.24 -15.09 -28.31
N GLU A 536 11.76 -16.22 -28.84
CA GLU A 536 11.18 -17.32 -28.05
C GLU A 536 12.18 -17.96 -27.09
N SER A 537 13.41 -18.20 -27.56
CA SER A 537 14.47 -18.90 -26.81
C SER A 537 15.09 -18.09 -25.66
N SER A 538 14.72 -16.83 -25.48
CA SER A 538 15.27 -15.97 -24.42
C SER A 538 14.82 -16.43 -23.03
N THR A 539 15.77 -16.54 -22.10
CA THR A 539 15.54 -17.03 -20.72
C THR A 539 15.34 -15.94 -19.68
N HIS A 540 15.71 -14.69 -19.98
CA HIS A 540 15.75 -13.59 -19.00
C HIS A 540 14.50 -12.71 -19.01
N ILE A 541 13.60 -12.90 -19.97
CA ILE A 541 12.31 -12.19 -20.05
C ILE A 541 11.19 -13.15 -19.66
N PRO A 542 10.23 -12.73 -18.81
CA PRO A 542 9.06 -13.53 -18.47
C PRO A 542 8.31 -14.07 -19.71
N GLU A 543 7.89 -15.33 -19.65
CA GLU A 543 7.23 -16.03 -20.75
C GLU A 543 5.99 -15.30 -21.28
N ARG A 544 5.24 -14.65 -20.38
CA ARG A 544 4.04 -13.87 -20.72
C ARG A 544 4.37 -12.66 -21.61
N ILE A 545 5.47 -11.98 -21.34
CA ILE A 545 5.92 -10.85 -22.15
C ILE A 545 6.36 -11.36 -23.53
N LYS A 546 7.11 -12.46 -23.58
CA LYS A 546 7.53 -13.09 -24.85
C LYS A 546 6.34 -13.48 -25.71
N ALA A 547 5.36 -14.16 -25.13
CA ALA A 547 4.14 -14.59 -25.82
C ALA A 547 3.36 -13.38 -26.38
N ALA A 548 3.16 -12.33 -25.58
CA ALA A 548 2.45 -11.13 -26.00
C ALA A 548 3.13 -10.42 -27.18
N VAL A 549 4.46 -10.33 -27.16
CA VAL A 549 5.24 -9.74 -28.25
C VAL A 549 5.12 -10.55 -29.53
N ILE A 550 5.26 -11.88 -29.44
CA ILE A 550 5.16 -12.76 -30.61
C ILE A 550 3.77 -12.71 -31.21
N GLU A 551 2.72 -12.73 -30.38
CA GLU A 551 1.33 -12.61 -30.82
C GLU A 551 1.13 -11.32 -31.62
N GLN A 552 1.58 -10.18 -31.10
CA GLN A 552 1.50 -8.90 -31.80
C GLN A 552 2.34 -8.86 -33.07
N LEU A 553 3.55 -9.43 -33.02
CA LEU A 553 4.41 -9.56 -34.19
C LEU A 553 3.82 -10.50 -35.23
N ASN A 554 2.88 -11.38 -34.91
CA ASN A 554 2.23 -12.28 -35.86
C ASN A 554 0.99 -11.67 -36.52
N ILE A 555 0.46 -10.56 -36.00
CA ILE A 555 -0.65 -9.83 -36.63
C ILE A 555 -0.24 -9.43 -38.05
N ALA A 556 -1.14 -9.68 -39.01
CA ALA A 556 -0.92 -9.35 -40.41
C ALA A 556 -0.84 -7.82 -40.57
N VAL A 557 0.16 -7.34 -41.30
CA VAL A 557 0.26 -5.92 -41.61
C VAL A 557 -0.82 -5.60 -42.66
N GLU A 558 -1.93 -5.01 -42.23
CA GLU A 558 -2.95 -4.51 -43.15
C GLU A 558 -2.40 -3.29 -43.89
N VAL A 559 -2.08 -3.48 -45.17
CA VAL A 559 -1.94 -2.36 -46.10
C VAL A 559 -3.08 -2.46 -47.09
N LYS A 560 -3.87 -1.39 -47.15
CA LYS A 560 -4.84 -1.20 -48.22
C LYS A 560 -4.08 -1.35 -49.55
N PRO A 561 -4.39 -2.34 -50.40
CA PRO A 561 -3.76 -2.46 -51.69
C PRO A 561 -3.88 -1.09 -52.36
N THR A 562 -2.75 -0.51 -52.79
CA THR A 562 -2.78 0.74 -53.52
C THR A 562 -3.71 0.55 -54.70
N SER A 563 -4.91 1.13 -54.62
CA SER A 563 -5.99 1.06 -55.60
C SER A 563 -5.62 1.64 -56.97
N LYS A 564 -4.33 1.92 -57.20
CA LYS A 564 -3.75 2.55 -58.38
C LYS A 564 -3.12 1.57 -59.37
N ILE A 565 -3.12 0.25 -59.11
CA ILE A 565 -2.52 -0.73 -60.06
C ILE A 565 -3.27 -0.68 -61.40
N THR A 566 -4.60 -0.64 -61.36
CA THR A 566 -5.47 -0.48 -62.55
C THR A 566 -5.21 0.84 -63.26
N ASP A 567 -5.11 1.96 -62.52
CA ASP A 567 -4.86 3.28 -63.11
C ASP A 567 -3.49 3.35 -63.80
N LYS A 568 -2.41 2.90 -63.13
CA LYS A 568 -1.06 2.88 -63.72
C LYS A 568 -0.97 2.04 -64.99
N LEU A 569 -1.72 0.94 -65.05
CA LEU A 569 -1.77 0.08 -66.23
C LEU A 569 -2.49 0.75 -67.41
N GLU A 570 -3.40 1.68 -67.19
CA GLU A 570 -4.13 2.41 -68.24
C GLU A 570 -3.31 3.53 -68.89
N TYR A 571 -2.47 4.23 -68.11
CA TYR A 571 -1.75 5.43 -68.58
C TYR A 571 -0.27 5.21 -68.93
N LEU A 572 0.35 4.08 -68.55
CA LEU A 572 1.76 3.80 -68.84
C LEU A 572 1.92 2.73 -69.93
N SER A 573 2.93 2.89 -70.78
CA SER A 573 3.37 1.80 -71.66
C SER A 573 3.96 0.67 -70.84
N ALA A 574 3.90 -0.56 -71.35
CA ALA A 574 4.41 -1.74 -70.64
C ALA A 574 5.87 -1.58 -70.18
N LYS A 575 6.70 -0.94 -71.02
CA LYS A 575 8.10 -0.62 -70.71
C LYS A 575 8.25 0.37 -69.55
N LYS A 576 7.50 1.48 -69.56
CA LYS A 576 7.57 2.48 -68.47
C LYS A 576 7.05 1.93 -67.16
N HIS A 577 6.01 1.09 -67.20
CA HIS A 577 5.50 0.42 -66.01
C HIS A 577 6.54 -0.56 -65.45
N TYR A 578 7.15 -1.38 -66.31
CA TYR A 578 8.24 -2.28 -65.91
C TYR A 578 9.42 -1.53 -65.29
N GLU A 579 9.92 -0.46 -65.91
CA GLU A 579 11.05 0.34 -65.41
C GLU A 579 10.76 0.95 -64.02
N LEU A 580 9.50 1.33 -63.76
CA LEU A 580 9.07 1.85 -62.46
C LEU A 580 9.13 0.76 -61.37
N VAL A 581 8.60 -0.43 -61.67
CA VAL A 581 8.59 -1.58 -60.76
C VAL A 581 10.01 -2.08 -60.51
N GLU A 582 10.81 -2.18 -61.57
CA GLU A 582 12.22 -2.57 -61.52
C GLU A 582 13.02 -1.62 -60.61
N LYS A 583 12.88 -0.31 -60.81
CA LYS A 583 13.53 0.70 -59.97
C LYS A 583 13.08 0.59 -58.51
N GLY A 584 11.77 0.43 -58.28
CA GLY A 584 11.19 0.27 -56.94
C GLY A 584 11.72 -0.96 -56.21
N PHE A 585 11.79 -2.11 -56.89
CA PHE A 585 12.34 -3.35 -56.34
C PHE A 585 13.85 -3.28 -56.10
N PHE A 586 14.64 -2.69 -57.00
CA PHE A 586 16.08 -2.54 -56.76
C PHE A 586 16.39 -1.59 -55.60
N CYS A 587 15.57 -0.57 -55.37
CA CYS A 587 15.63 0.25 -54.17
C CYS A 587 15.32 -0.58 -52.92
N LEU A 588 14.29 -1.43 -52.96
CA LEU A 588 13.93 -2.32 -51.86
C LEU A 588 15.04 -3.34 -51.53
N LYS A 589 15.66 -3.94 -52.56
CA LYS A 589 16.75 -4.92 -52.41
C LYS A 589 17.98 -4.33 -51.71
N LYS A 590 18.24 -3.02 -51.85
CA LYS A 590 19.34 -2.32 -51.15
C LYS A 590 19.10 -2.11 -49.65
N VAL A 591 17.87 -2.28 -49.19
CA VAL A 591 17.52 -2.21 -47.75
C VAL A 591 17.89 -3.53 -47.03
N ALA A 592 18.48 -4.51 -47.74
CA ALA A 592 18.82 -5.83 -47.20
C ALA A 592 19.67 -5.80 -45.92
N ILE A 593 19.28 -6.73 -45.03
CA ILE A 593 19.63 -6.89 -43.61
C ILE A 593 21.14 -6.75 -43.35
N SER A 594 21.56 -5.59 -42.87
CA SER A 594 22.77 -5.52 -42.05
C SER A 594 22.33 -5.39 -40.60
N SER A 595 22.84 -6.29 -39.77
CA SER A 595 22.94 -6.14 -38.31
C SER A 595 23.79 -4.92 -37.88
N ALA A 596 24.27 -4.11 -38.84
CA ALA A 596 24.93 -2.85 -38.58
C ALA A 596 23.92 -1.69 -38.59
N LYS A 597 24.03 -0.83 -37.57
CA LYS A 597 23.20 0.38 -37.35
C LYS A 597 22.83 1.07 -38.67
N PRO A 598 21.54 1.18 -39.03
CA PRO A 598 21.13 2.09 -40.07
C PRO A 598 21.37 3.51 -39.57
N SER A 599 22.14 4.28 -40.34
CA SER A 599 22.25 5.71 -40.12
C SER A 599 20.85 6.34 -40.26
N GLN A 600 20.53 7.39 -39.49
CA GLN A 600 19.28 8.16 -39.58
C GLN A 600 18.91 8.58 -41.01
N LYS A 601 19.90 8.64 -41.92
CA LYS A 601 19.74 8.94 -43.34
C LYS A 601 18.96 7.85 -44.11
N GLN A 602 19.13 6.57 -43.77
CA GLN A 602 18.46 5.46 -44.45
C GLN A 602 16.96 5.37 -44.14
N THR A 603 16.54 5.76 -42.93
CA THR A 603 15.12 5.77 -42.54
C THR A 603 14.35 6.92 -43.20
N ALA A 604 15.02 8.07 -43.40
CA ALA A 604 14.45 9.22 -44.12
C ALA A 604 14.23 8.90 -45.61
N ASP A 605 15.11 8.12 -46.24
CA ASP A 605 14.97 7.70 -47.63
C ASP A 605 13.76 6.76 -47.85
N ILE A 606 13.44 5.92 -46.85
CA ILE A 606 12.27 5.02 -46.88
C ILE A 606 10.95 5.81 -46.80
N LEU A 607 10.89 6.85 -45.98
CA LEU A 607 9.73 7.75 -45.91
C LEU A 607 9.61 8.64 -47.16
N ALA A 608 10.73 9.09 -47.75
CA ALA A 608 10.72 9.82 -49.01
C ALA A 608 10.16 8.99 -50.18
N LEU A 609 10.39 7.66 -50.17
CA LEU A 609 9.83 6.72 -51.15
C LEU A 609 8.31 6.52 -51.04
N GLN A 610 7.68 6.85 -49.90
CA GLN A 610 6.23 6.88 -49.75
C GLN A 610 5.60 8.20 -50.23
N VAL A 611 6.36 9.30 -50.22
CA VAL A 611 5.83 10.64 -50.45
C VAL A 611 5.99 11.12 -51.89
N ALA A 612 6.87 10.53 -52.71
CA ALA A 612 7.02 10.95 -54.11
C ALA A 612 5.71 10.73 -54.90
N PRO A 613 4.92 11.78 -55.18
CA PRO A 613 3.85 11.69 -56.15
C PRO A 613 4.52 11.71 -57.52
N ALA A 614 3.84 11.12 -58.49
CA ALA A 614 4.20 11.19 -59.89
C ALA A 614 4.68 12.59 -60.30
N VAL A 615 5.86 12.64 -60.90
CA VAL A 615 6.15 13.56 -62.01
C VAL A 615 6.41 12.67 -63.21
#